data_AF-A0A7C7NMS7-F1
#
_entry.id   AF-A0A7C7NMS7-F1
#
_cell.length_a   1.000
_cell.length_b   1.000
_cell.length_c   1.000
_cell.angle_alpha   90.00
_cell.angle_beta   90.00
_cell.angle_gamma   90.00
#
_symmetry.space_group_name_H-M   'P 1'
#
loop_
_entity.id
_entity.type
_entity.pdbx_description
1 polymer ?
#
loop_
_entity_poly.entity_id
_entity_poly.type
_entity_poly.pdbx_seq_one_letter_code
_entity_poly.pdbx_strand_id
1 'polypeptide(L)'
;MTTATLDPVRIRREFPTLDQSVNGHPLVYLDNAATSQKPRAVLDALGAYYENDNSNVHRGIHELSRRATVAYEESRAKVASWVGATEPAEIVWTRGTTEAINLVSTAWGLNNVREGDEILI
;
A
#
# COMPACT_ATOMS: atom_id res chain seq x y z
N MET A 1 10.26 0.71 -28.02
CA MET A 1 9.27 0.20 -27.04
C MET A 1 7.90 0.38 -27.66
N THR A 2 7.19 -0.72 -27.96
CA THR A 2 5.80 -0.66 -28.41
C THR A 2 4.93 -0.19 -27.25
N THR A 3 4.35 1.01 -27.36
CA THR A 3 3.31 1.49 -26.46
C THR A 3 2.11 0.56 -26.60
N ALA A 4 1.90 -0.31 -25.61
CA ALA A 4 0.67 -1.07 -25.50
C ALA A 4 -0.49 -0.07 -25.34
N THR A 5 -1.49 -0.15 -26.22
CA THR A 5 -2.70 0.65 -26.12
C THR A 5 -3.45 0.29 -24.84
N LEU A 6 -3.87 1.29 -24.07
CA LEU A 6 -4.68 1.12 -22.87
C LEU A 6 -6.05 0.52 -23.23
N ASP A 7 -6.40 -0.63 -22.64
CA ASP A 7 -7.72 -1.25 -22.75
C ASP A 7 -8.48 -1.12 -21.40
N PRO A 8 -9.36 -0.12 -21.26
CA PRO A 8 -10.08 0.11 -20.01
C PRO A 8 -11.13 -0.97 -19.72
N VAL A 9 -11.67 -1.64 -20.74
CA VAL A 9 -12.67 -2.71 -20.55
C VAL A 9 -11.99 -3.94 -19.98
N ARG A 10 -10.81 -4.29 -20.48
CA ARG A 10 -9.98 -5.35 -19.90
C ARG A 10 -9.59 -5.02 -18.47
N ILE A 11 -9.09 -3.81 -18.19
CA ILE A 11 -8.69 -3.40 -16.84
C ILE A 11 -9.88 -3.44 -15.88
N ARG A 12 -11.07 -2.99 -16.27
CA ARG A 12 -12.27 -3.02 -15.42
C ARG A 12 -12.60 -4.43 -14.92
N ARG A 13 -12.38 -5.46 -15.74
CA ARG A 13 -12.63 -6.87 -15.34
C ARG A 13 -11.74 -7.35 -14.21
N GLU A 14 -10.59 -6.70 -14.01
CA GLU A 14 -9.70 -7.01 -12.89
C GLU A 14 -10.26 -6.51 -11.54
N PHE A 15 -11.30 -5.67 -11.51
CA PHE A 15 -11.88 -5.10 -10.30
C PHE A 15 -13.26 -5.69 -10.03
N PRO A 16 -13.39 -6.75 -9.22
CA PRO A 16 -14.65 -7.46 -9.04
C PRO A 16 -15.75 -6.56 -8.48
N THR A 17 -15.41 -5.60 -7.62
CA THR A 17 -16.37 -4.65 -7.05
C THR A 17 -17.09 -3.83 -8.13
N LEU A 18 -16.49 -3.63 -9.31
CA LEU A 18 -17.12 -2.85 -10.38
C LEU A 18 -18.19 -3.65 -11.16
N ASP A 19 -18.27 -4.96 -10.98
CA ASP A 19 -19.25 -5.84 -11.61
C ASP A 19 -20.45 -6.09 -10.68
N GLN A 20 -21.16 -5.02 -10.35
CA GLN A 20 -22.37 -5.08 -9.54
C GLN A 20 -23.39 -4.00 -9.91
N SER A 21 -24.62 -4.17 -9.44
CA SER A 21 -25.67 -3.17 -9.53
C SER A 21 -25.97 -2.55 -8.16
N VAL A 22 -26.15 -1.23 -8.11
CA VAL A 22 -26.56 -0.48 -6.92
C VAL A 22 -27.84 0.27 -7.26
N ASN A 23 -28.89 0.10 -6.44
CA ASN A 23 -30.21 0.69 -6.67
C ASN A 23 -30.81 0.35 -8.06
N GLY A 24 -30.57 -0.88 -8.54
CA GLY A 24 -31.07 -1.34 -9.84
C GLY A 24 -30.28 -0.82 -11.06
N HIS A 25 -29.17 -0.10 -10.87
CA HIS A 25 -28.34 0.44 -11.94
C HIS A 25 -26.90 -0.10 -11.88
N PRO A 26 -26.19 -0.24 -13.02
CA PRO A 26 -24.78 -0.60 -13.01
C PRO A 26 -23.94 0.39 -12.19
N LEU A 27 -23.00 -0.12 -11.39
CA LEU A 27 -22.15 0.71 -10.54
C LEU A 27 -21.23 1.62 -11.37
N VAL A 28 -21.38 2.93 -11.15
CA VAL A 28 -20.47 4.00 -11.60
C VAL A 28 -19.84 4.64 -10.37
N TYR A 29 -18.67 4.13 -9.97
CA TYR A 29 -17.97 4.58 -8.76
C TYR A 29 -17.04 5.77 -9.07
N LEU A 30 -17.47 6.98 -8.70
CA LEU A 30 -16.75 8.24 -8.95
C LEU A 30 -16.17 8.88 -7.67
N ASP A 31 -15.96 8.08 -6.63
CA ASP A 31 -15.42 8.52 -5.33
C ASP A 31 -14.00 7.97 -5.05
N ASN A 32 -13.21 7.79 -6.13
CA ASN A 32 -11.88 7.18 -6.04
C ASN A 32 -10.86 8.00 -5.22
N ALA A 33 -11.10 9.31 -5.07
CA ALA A 33 -10.26 10.19 -4.26
C ALA A 33 -10.38 9.90 -2.76
N ALA A 34 -11.52 9.37 -2.30
CA ALA A 34 -11.70 8.92 -0.93
C ALA A 34 -11.10 7.52 -0.72
N THR A 35 -11.38 6.57 -1.62
CA THR A 35 -10.71 5.26 -1.65
C THR A 35 -10.86 4.59 -3.01
N SER A 36 -9.87 3.80 -3.43
CA SER A 36 -9.92 3.06 -4.70
C SER A 36 -10.44 1.63 -4.53
N GLN A 37 -11.10 1.10 -5.55
CA GLN A 37 -11.41 -0.34 -5.60
C GLN A 37 -10.13 -1.16 -5.77
N LYS A 38 -10.16 -2.44 -5.37
CA LYS A 38 -8.97 -3.30 -5.37
C LYS A 38 -9.04 -4.30 -6.53
N PRO A 39 -7.96 -4.48 -7.31
CA PRO A 39 -7.94 -5.50 -8.34
C PRO A 39 -7.82 -6.89 -7.74
N ARG A 40 -8.21 -7.92 -8.49
CA ARG A 40 -8.19 -9.33 -8.11
C ARG A 40 -6.83 -9.76 -7.57
N ALA A 41 -5.74 -9.36 -8.24
CA ALA A 41 -4.37 -9.67 -7.80
C ALA A 41 -4.06 -9.21 -6.35
N VAL A 42 -4.61 -8.09 -5.89
CA VAL A 42 -4.42 -7.61 -4.51
C VAL A 42 -5.23 -8.46 -3.53
N LEU A 43 -6.46 -8.81 -3.89
CA LEU A 43 -7.33 -9.66 -3.08
C LEU A 43 -6.75 -11.08 -2.94
N ASP A 44 -6.25 -11.63 -4.04
CA ASP A 44 -5.66 -12.97 -4.08
C ASP A 44 -4.36 -13.03 -3.28
N ALA A 45 -3.52 -11.99 -3.33
CA ALA A 45 -2.31 -11.91 -2.50
C ALA A 45 -2.65 -11.88 -1.00
N LEU A 46 -3.70 -11.15 -0.61
CA LEU A 46 -4.16 -11.10 0.77
C LEU A 46 -4.73 -12.46 1.22
N GLY A 47 -5.56 -13.09 0.38
CA GLY A 47 -6.13 -14.42 0.63
C GLY A 47 -5.02 -15.47 0.77
N ALA A 48 -4.11 -15.53 -0.19
CA ALA A 48 -2.98 -16.47 -0.17
C ALA A 48 -2.13 -16.35 1.09
N TYR A 49 -1.85 -15.11 1.55
CA TYR A 49 -1.13 -14.89 2.80
C TYR A 49 -1.89 -15.47 4.00
N TYR A 50 -3.17 -15.15 4.17
CA TYR A 50 -3.94 -15.59 5.33
C TYR A 50 -4.25 -17.10 5.33
N GLU A 51 -4.38 -17.69 4.15
CA GLU A 51 -4.63 -19.12 4.00
C GLU A 51 -3.37 -19.98 4.22
N ASN A 52 -2.18 -19.46 3.88
CA ASN A 52 -0.97 -20.29 3.82
C ASN A 52 0.21 -19.83 4.69
N ASP A 53 0.37 -18.52 4.92
CA ASP A 53 1.64 -17.93 5.40
C ASP A 53 1.51 -17.04 6.64
N ASN A 54 0.30 -16.81 7.14
CA ASN A 54 0.07 -15.90 8.25
C ASN A 54 0.90 -16.24 9.50
N SER A 55 1.79 -15.33 9.85
CA SER A 55 2.62 -15.41 11.04
C SER A 55 3.19 -14.05 11.40
N ASN A 56 3.69 -13.91 12.61
CA ASN A 56 4.37 -12.69 13.02
C ASN A 56 5.73 -12.59 12.30
N VAL A 57 6.01 -11.42 11.75
CA VAL A 57 7.27 -11.12 11.07
C VAL A 57 8.42 -10.98 12.08
N HIS A 58 9.65 -11.22 11.64
CA HIS A 58 10.88 -11.09 12.42
C HIS A 58 10.97 -11.96 13.69
N ARG A 59 10.08 -12.93 13.86
CA ARG A 59 10.10 -13.93 14.95
C ARG A 59 10.52 -15.32 14.46
N GLY A 60 11.47 -15.33 13.51
CA GLY A 60 11.84 -16.41 12.56
C GLY A 60 12.32 -17.75 13.13
N ILE A 61 11.64 -18.29 14.14
CA ILE A 61 11.91 -19.59 14.74
C ILE A 61 11.30 -20.72 13.89
N HIS A 62 10.28 -20.42 13.08
CA HIS A 62 9.59 -21.41 12.25
C HIS A 62 9.30 -20.90 10.82
N GLU A 63 9.03 -21.84 9.93
CA GLU A 63 8.94 -21.61 8.49
C GLU A 63 7.90 -20.56 8.08
N LEU A 64 6.70 -20.56 8.68
CA LEU A 64 5.68 -19.53 8.39
C LEU A 64 6.18 -18.12 8.73
N SER A 65 6.85 -17.94 9.88
CA SER A 65 7.41 -16.64 10.27
C SER A 65 8.50 -16.18 9.29
N ARG A 66 9.31 -17.12 8.77
CA ARG A 66 10.30 -16.83 7.73
C ARG A 66 9.63 -16.35 6.44
N ARG A 67 8.61 -17.06 5.92
CA ARG A 67 7.92 -16.68 4.68
C ARG A 67 7.17 -15.35 4.81
N ALA A 68 6.48 -15.12 5.93
CA ALA A 68 5.85 -13.84 6.22
C ALA A 68 6.86 -12.68 6.23
N THR A 69 8.03 -12.89 6.86
CA THR A 69 9.10 -11.88 6.92
C THR A 69 9.65 -11.56 5.53
N VAL A 70 9.90 -12.59 4.70
CA VAL A 70 10.39 -12.40 3.33
C VAL A 70 9.37 -11.59 2.51
N ALA A 71 8.09 -11.96 2.53
CA ALA A 71 7.06 -11.25 1.77
C ALA A 71 6.89 -9.78 2.23
N TYR A 72 7.03 -9.53 3.54
CA TYR A 72 6.96 -8.19 4.12
C TYR A 72 8.14 -7.30 3.66
N GLU A 73 9.37 -7.81 3.71
CA GLU A 73 10.55 -7.06 3.28
C GLU A 73 10.66 -6.93 1.75
N GLU A 74 10.20 -7.93 0.99
CA GLU A 74 10.07 -7.79 -0.47
C GLU A 74 9.07 -6.70 -0.85
N SER A 75 7.97 -6.56 -0.10
CA SER A 75 7.02 -5.47 -0.29
C SER A 75 7.67 -4.11 -0.03
N ARG A 76 8.57 -4.02 0.97
CA ARG A 76 9.32 -2.80 1.28
C ARG A 76 10.27 -2.43 0.15
N ALA A 77 11.02 -3.41 -0.37
CA ALA A 77 11.91 -3.21 -1.50
C ALA A 77 11.17 -2.77 -2.77
N LYS A 78 9.99 -3.36 -3.04
CA LYS A 78 9.13 -2.94 -4.16
C LYS A 78 8.68 -1.49 -4.04
N VAL A 79 8.23 -1.06 -2.86
CA VAL A 79 7.84 0.34 -2.62
C VAL A 79 9.03 1.28 -2.73
N ALA A 80 10.18 0.92 -2.15
CA ALA A 80 11.41 1.69 -2.25
C ALA A 80 11.79 1.97 -3.71
N SER A 81 11.80 0.92 -4.55
CA SER A 81 12.04 1.07 -5.98
C SER A 81 10.97 1.90 -6.69
N TRP A 82 9.70 1.77 -6.30
CA TRP A 82 8.59 2.48 -6.94
C TRP A 82 8.62 3.99 -6.69
N VAL A 83 8.99 4.42 -5.47
CA VAL A 83 9.11 5.84 -5.11
C VAL A 83 10.49 6.43 -5.40
N GLY A 84 11.47 5.61 -5.81
CA GLY A 84 12.83 6.05 -6.10
C GLY A 84 13.70 6.29 -4.87
N ALA A 85 13.46 5.56 -3.77
CA ALA A 85 14.32 5.57 -2.60
C ALA A 85 15.67 4.90 -2.90
N THR A 86 16.73 5.29 -2.19
CA THR A 86 18.09 4.76 -2.35
C THR A 86 18.19 3.33 -1.82
N GLU A 87 17.50 3.06 -0.71
CA GLU A 87 17.47 1.74 -0.10
C GLU A 87 16.14 1.44 0.61
N PRO A 88 15.76 0.16 0.82
CA PRO A 88 14.52 -0.20 1.49
C PRO A 88 14.41 0.35 2.92
N ALA A 89 15.53 0.58 3.61
CA ALA A 89 15.55 1.07 4.99
C ALA A 89 14.97 2.50 5.14
N GLU A 90 14.88 3.27 4.04
CA GLU A 90 14.23 4.59 4.03
C GLU A 90 12.69 4.50 4.05
N ILE A 91 12.12 3.31 3.85
CA ILE A 91 10.67 3.10 3.83
C ILE A 91 10.18 2.67 5.22
N VAL A 92 9.35 3.52 5.84
CA VAL A 92 8.67 3.22 7.10
C VAL A 92 7.21 2.91 6.84
N TRP A 93 6.77 1.72 7.25
CA TRP A 93 5.36 1.35 7.21
C TRP A 93 4.57 2.07 8.30
N THR A 94 3.46 2.69 7.90
CA THR A 94 2.46 3.31 8.79
C THR A 94 1.07 2.91 8.32
N ARG A 95 0.04 3.16 9.12
CA ARG A 95 -1.36 2.89 8.79
C ARG A 95 -1.88 3.77 7.64
N GLY A 96 -1.24 4.91 7.37
CA GLY A 96 -1.60 5.80 6.28
C GLY A 96 -0.92 7.17 6.38
N THR A 97 -1.17 8.04 5.39
CA THR A 97 -0.52 9.35 5.22
C THR A 97 -0.56 10.22 6.48
N THR A 98 -1.71 10.28 7.15
CA THR A 98 -1.85 11.08 8.38
C THR A 98 -0.91 10.63 9.48
N GLU A 99 -0.74 9.31 9.68
CA GLU A 99 0.19 8.80 10.68
C GLU A 99 1.64 9.05 10.27
N ALA A 100 1.98 8.89 8.99
CA ALA A 100 3.32 9.18 8.48
C ALA A 100 3.75 10.63 8.74
N ILE A 101 2.87 11.61 8.50
CA ILE A 101 3.14 13.02 8.79
C ILE A 101 3.32 13.25 10.30
N ASN A 102 2.45 12.66 11.13
CA ASN A 102 2.55 12.78 12.58
C ASN A 102 3.82 12.13 13.14
N LEU A 103 4.28 11.02 12.55
CA LEU A 103 5.54 10.39 12.89
C LEU A 103 6.71 11.36 12.70
N VAL A 104 6.78 12.06 11.55
CA VAL A 104 7.82 13.07 11.30
C VAL A 104 7.70 14.24 12.27
N SER A 105 6.47 14.77 12.47
CA SER A 105 6.22 15.86 13.42
C SER A 105 6.69 15.51 14.83
N THR A 106 6.45 14.28 15.28
CA THR A 106 6.73 13.87 16.66
C THR A 106 8.18 13.43 16.84
N ALA A 107 8.70 12.60 15.94
CA ALA A 107 10.04 12.02 16.07
C ALA A 107 11.15 13.02 15.72
N TRP A 108 10.90 13.89 14.73
CA TRP A 108 11.85 14.90 14.27
C TRP A 108 11.43 16.30 14.69
N GLY A 109 10.19 16.70 14.40
CA GLY A 109 9.72 18.08 14.59
C GLY A 109 9.92 18.60 16.02
N LEU A 110 9.49 17.84 17.03
CA LEU A 110 9.59 18.24 18.45
C LEU A 110 11.02 18.56 18.94
N ASN A 111 12.04 17.99 18.29
CA ASN A 111 13.44 18.20 18.67
C ASN A 111 14.17 19.22 17.78
N ASN A 112 13.61 19.56 16.62
CA ASN A 112 14.29 20.32 15.58
C ASN A 112 13.61 21.66 15.23
N VAL A 113 12.34 21.85 15.59
CA VAL A 113 11.63 23.13 15.43
C VAL A 113 11.54 23.82 16.79
N ARG A 114 11.94 25.09 16.86
CA ARG A 114 12.01 25.88 18.08
C ARG A 114 11.23 27.18 17.96
N GLU A 115 11.15 27.89 19.08
CA GLU A 115 10.61 29.26 19.08
C GLU A 115 11.40 30.14 18.12
N GLY A 116 10.68 30.81 17.21
CA GLY A 116 11.25 31.66 16.17
C GLY A 116 11.45 30.96 14.81
N ASP A 117 11.34 29.63 14.72
CA ASP A 117 11.38 28.92 13.44
C ASP A 117 10.02 28.98 12.72
N GLU A 118 10.03 28.86 11.38
CA GLU A 118 8.84 28.87 10.53
C GLU A 118 8.68 27.52 9.81
N ILE A 119 7.43 27.05 9.69
CA ILE A 119 7.07 25.88 8.88
C ILE A 119 6.24 26.37 7.69
N LEU A 120 6.76 26.16 6.47
CA LEU A 120 6.05 26.47 5.22
C LEU A 120 5.25 25.26 4.75
N ILE A 121 3.99 25.47 4.36
CA ILE A 121 3.06 24.44 3.85
C ILE A 121 2.40 24.85 2.53
#